data_AF-A0A522E0G4-F1
#
_entry.id   AF-A0A522E0G4-F1
#
_cell.length_a   1.000
_cell.length_b   1.000
_cell.length_c   1.000
_cell.angle_alpha   90.00
_cell.angle_beta   90.00
_cell.angle_gamma   90.00
#
_symmetry.space_group_name_H-M   'P 1'
#
loop_
_entity.id
_entity.type
_entity.pdbx_description
1 polymer ?
#
loop_
_entity_poly.entity_id
_entity_poly.type
_entity_poly.pdbx_seq_one_letter_code
_entity_poly.pdbx_strand_id
1 'polypeptide(L)'
;MFKSISIATMIFLFCACLSQNKKKETASANPRVIPDSALLDLVQQQTIKYFIEGAEPVSGMSRERFHTDDDYPEHDKNIITSGGSGFGVMGLIVAMERKFITREEGLQRLEKIAHFLETADRFHGAWPHWWNGETGKVKPFSKKDNGADLVETSYMMQGLLCVRQYFENGNDKEKALAQRINNLWKEVEFDWFRNGKNVLYWHWSPDYEWQMNFPVRGYNECLIMYVLAASSPTHAVPAEVYHEGWAESGKIKFPHLALGYQLELHYQGNPPNGAPLFWSQYSYLGLDPRGLKDQYTDYWKENTNQTLINYTWCVNNPKKYKGYGKNNWG
;
A
#
# COMPACT_ATOMS: atom_id res chain seq x y z
N MET A 1 34.32 104.63 18.00
CA MET A 1 35.25 103.86 17.14
C MET A 1 34.69 102.46 16.98
N PHE A 2 34.54 102.03 15.74
CA PHE A 2 33.84 100.82 15.29
C PHE A 2 34.21 99.54 16.04
N LYS A 3 33.20 98.78 16.46
CA LYS A 3 33.28 97.31 16.58
C LYS A 3 31.99 96.69 16.06
N SER A 4 32.09 96.10 14.89
CA SER A 4 31.10 95.25 14.24
C SER A 4 30.82 94.01 15.08
N ILE A 5 29.56 93.67 15.29
CA ILE A 5 29.13 92.34 15.72
C ILE A 5 28.09 91.86 14.71
N SER A 6 28.48 90.84 13.95
CA SER A 6 27.65 90.17 12.94
C SER A 6 26.45 89.50 13.60
N ILE A 7 25.26 89.79 13.07
CA ILE A 7 24.02 89.07 13.36
C ILE A 7 23.91 87.95 12.32
N ALA A 8 24.12 86.70 12.74
CA ALA A 8 23.84 85.52 11.93
C ALA A 8 22.43 85.02 12.25
N THR A 9 21.51 85.25 11.32
CA THR A 9 20.12 84.78 11.38
C THR A 9 20.06 83.28 11.06
N MET A 10 19.72 82.47 12.04
CA MET A 10 19.56 81.02 11.93
C MET A 10 18.17 80.71 11.33
N ILE A 11 18.13 80.30 10.06
CA ILE A 11 16.90 79.86 9.38
C ILE A 11 16.67 78.37 9.72
N PHE A 12 15.60 78.09 10.46
CA PHE A 12 15.11 76.74 10.69
C PHE A 12 14.48 76.17 9.41
N LEU A 13 15.12 75.19 8.79
CA LEU A 13 14.50 74.32 7.79
C LEU A 13 13.75 73.19 8.50
N PHE A 14 12.42 73.23 8.44
CA PHE A 14 11.54 72.13 8.81
C PHE A 14 11.71 70.99 7.78
N CYS A 15 12.42 69.92 8.17
CA CYS A 15 12.38 68.64 7.46
C CYS A 15 11.10 67.89 7.89
N ALA A 16 10.09 67.87 7.01
CA ALA A 16 8.94 66.99 7.16
C ALA A 16 9.35 65.54 6.85
N CYS A 17 9.53 64.72 7.89
CA CYS A 17 9.62 63.28 7.74
C CYS A 17 8.25 62.71 7.32
N LEU A 18 8.09 62.44 6.02
CA LEU A 18 7.01 61.60 5.51
C LEU A 18 7.27 60.15 5.94
N SER A 19 6.63 59.74 7.04
CA SER A 19 6.52 58.33 7.42
C SER A 19 5.69 57.60 6.36
N GLN A 20 6.36 56.87 5.46
CA GLN A 20 5.71 55.89 4.60
C GLN A 20 5.24 54.71 5.47
N ASN A 21 3.97 54.75 5.88
CA ASN A 21 3.25 53.60 6.39
C ASN A 21 3.13 52.57 5.26
N LYS A 22 4.12 51.68 5.10
CA LYS A 22 3.96 50.45 4.32
C LYS A 22 2.93 49.59 5.05
N LYS A 23 1.65 49.69 4.64
CA LYS A 23 0.67 48.63 4.88
C LYS A 23 1.28 47.34 4.35
N LYS A 24 1.64 46.43 5.25
CA LYS A 24 1.81 45.02 4.92
C LYS A 24 0.44 44.56 4.42
N GLU A 25 0.27 44.49 3.10
CA GLU A 25 -0.73 43.62 2.52
C GLU A 25 -0.37 42.20 2.95
N THR A 26 -0.99 41.74 4.02
CA THR A 26 -1.17 40.31 4.23
C THR A 26 -1.98 39.84 3.04
N ALA A 27 -1.29 39.33 2.02
CA ALA A 27 -1.91 38.52 1.00
C ALA A 27 -2.70 37.44 1.75
N SER A 28 -4.02 37.61 1.78
CA SER A 28 -4.94 36.57 2.16
C SER A 28 -4.62 35.40 1.25
N ALA A 29 -3.86 34.42 1.77
CA ALA A 29 -3.69 33.14 1.13
C ALA A 29 -5.08 32.50 1.14
N ASN A 30 -5.91 32.84 0.16
CA ASN A 30 -7.05 32.01 -0.19
C ASN A 30 -6.43 30.66 -0.54
N PRO A 31 -6.65 29.60 0.26
CA PRO A 31 -6.20 28.28 -0.13
C PRO A 31 -6.78 28.05 -1.52
N ARG A 32 -5.91 27.83 -2.50
CA ARG A 32 -6.31 27.56 -3.88
C ARG A 32 -7.19 26.32 -3.81
N VAL A 33 -8.51 26.50 -3.94
CA VAL A 33 -9.44 25.38 -4.01
C VAL A 33 -9.18 24.73 -5.36
N ILE A 34 -8.44 23.64 -5.35
CA ILE A 34 -8.24 22.80 -6.53
C ILE A 34 -9.47 21.90 -6.70
N PRO A 35 -10.00 21.72 -7.92
CA PRO A 35 -11.09 20.79 -8.17
C PRO A 35 -10.71 19.36 -7.76
N ASP A 36 -11.68 18.55 -7.32
CA ASP A 36 -11.43 17.17 -6.85
C ASP A 36 -10.65 16.32 -7.87
N SER A 37 -10.95 16.44 -9.16
CA SER A 37 -10.20 15.72 -10.21
C SER A 37 -8.73 16.12 -10.25
N ALA A 38 -8.43 17.43 -10.15
CA ALA A 38 -7.07 17.93 -10.15
C ALA A 38 -6.32 17.56 -8.85
N LEU A 39 -7.02 17.52 -7.71
CA LEU A 39 -6.46 17.02 -6.46
C LEU A 39 -6.13 15.53 -6.56
N LEU A 40 -7.04 14.71 -7.10
CA LEU A 40 -6.82 13.28 -7.30
C LEU A 40 -5.65 13.03 -8.24
N ASP A 41 -5.56 13.73 -9.37
CA ASP A 41 -4.43 13.61 -10.29
C ASP A 41 -3.11 13.96 -9.60
N LEU A 42 -3.09 15.04 -8.80
CA LEU A 42 -1.90 15.44 -8.05
C LEU A 42 -1.52 14.39 -6.99
N VAL A 43 -2.48 13.88 -6.22
CA VAL A 43 -2.25 12.84 -5.22
C VAL A 43 -1.73 11.56 -5.88
N GLN A 44 -2.34 11.12 -6.98
CA GLN A 44 -1.85 9.98 -7.75
C GLN A 44 -0.41 10.21 -8.24
N GLN A 45 -0.14 11.37 -8.86
CA GLN A 45 1.18 11.69 -9.39
C GLN A 45 2.26 11.77 -8.30
N GLN A 46 1.97 12.34 -7.13
CA GLN A 46 2.96 12.40 -6.04
C GLN A 46 3.14 11.04 -5.37
N THR A 47 2.07 10.28 -5.16
CA THR A 47 2.14 8.97 -4.49
C THR A 47 2.93 7.98 -5.33
N ILE A 48 2.76 7.99 -6.66
CA ILE A 48 3.45 7.07 -7.56
C ILE A 48 4.97 7.26 -7.56
N LYS A 49 5.45 8.45 -7.19
CA LYS A 49 6.89 8.72 -7.07
C LYS A 49 7.54 7.87 -5.99
N TYR A 50 6.81 7.46 -4.95
CA TYR A 50 7.32 6.50 -3.98
C TYR A 50 7.81 5.22 -4.66
N PHE A 51 7.05 4.72 -5.64
CA PHE A 51 7.34 3.49 -6.38
C PHE A 51 8.28 3.67 -7.57
N ILE A 52 8.61 4.92 -7.93
CA ILE A 52 9.44 5.23 -9.12
C ILE A 52 10.75 5.90 -8.71
N GLU A 53 10.66 7.04 -8.04
CA GLU A 53 11.81 7.82 -7.54
C GLU A 53 12.31 7.24 -6.21
N GLY A 54 11.40 6.75 -5.37
CA GLY A 54 11.70 6.16 -4.06
C GLY A 54 12.10 4.68 -4.07
N ALA A 55 11.93 3.99 -5.20
CA ALA A 55 12.26 2.58 -5.36
C ALA A 55 13.74 2.28 -5.03
N GLU A 56 14.02 1.05 -4.59
CA GLU A 56 15.39 0.61 -4.38
C GLU A 56 16.09 0.45 -5.75
N PRO A 57 17.26 1.08 -5.96
CA PRO A 57 17.84 1.26 -7.30
C PRO A 57 18.36 -0.01 -7.96
N VAL A 58 18.63 -1.11 -7.25
CA VAL A 58 19.12 -2.37 -7.86
C VAL A 58 17.98 -3.26 -8.31
N SER A 59 16.99 -3.46 -7.45
CA SER A 59 15.81 -4.31 -7.70
C SER A 59 14.72 -3.59 -8.49
N GLY A 60 14.61 -2.27 -8.37
CA GLY A 60 13.44 -1.51 -8.83
C GLY A 60 12.18 -1.75 -7.99
N MET A 61 12.30 -2.48 -6.88
CA MET A 61 11.20 -2.84 -5.99
C MET A 61 10.92 -1.73 -4.97
N SER A 62 9.77 -1.84 -4.30
CA SER A 62 9.33 -0.87 -3.30
C SER A 62 10.08 -1.10 -1.99
N ARG A 63 10.71 -0.04 -1.48
CA ARG A 63 11.26 -0.03 -0.11
C ARG A 63 10.13 -0.27 0.89
N GLU A 64 10.46 -0.85 2.03
CA GLU A 64 9.54 -0.97 3.17
C GLU A 64 9.16 0.42 3.71
N ARG A 65 10.16 1.31 3.79
CA ARG A 65 10.01 2.67 4.33
C ARG A 65 10.88 3.65 3.58
N PHE A 66 10.44 4.91 3.54
CA PHE A 66 11.22 6.01 3.00
C PHE A 66 11.16 7.18 3.99
N HIS A 67 12.29 7.49 4.62
CA HIS A 67 12.42 8.59 5.57
C HIS A 67 13.04 9.79 4.86
N THR A 68 12.34 10.92 4.83
CA THR A 68 12.77 12.13 4.11
C THR A 68 13.94 12.86 4.76
N ASP A 69 14.19 12.60 6.05
CA ASP A 69 15.35 13.07 6.80
C ASP A 69 16.58 12.15 6.67
N ASP A 70 16.43 11.05 5.94
CA ASP A 70 17.44 10.01 5.73
C ASP A 70 17.93 9.29 7.01
N ASP A 71 17.17 9.38 8.11
CA ASP A 71 17.50 8.70 9.36
C ASP A 71 16.83 7.31 9.42
N TYR A 72 17.60 6.23 9.34
CA TYR A 72 17.09 4.85 9.40
C TYR A 72 17.69 4.13 10.62
N PRO A 73 17.00 4.13 11.77
CA PRO A 73 17.50 3.53 13.01
C PRO A 73 17.85 2.04 12.90
N GLU A 74 17.11 1.32 12.05
CA GLU A 74 17.30 -0.13 11.79
C GLU A 74 18.25 -0.42 10.61
N HIS A 75 18.90 0.63 10.09
CA HIS A 75 19.79 0.58 8.92
C HIS A 75 19.17 -0.20 7.74
N ASP A 76 17.88 0.02 7.50
CA ASP A 76 17.02 -0.78 6.62
C ASP A 76 16.57 -0.04 5.36
N LYS A 77 17.24 1.07 4.99
CA LYS A 77 16.93 1.89 3.80
C LYS A 77 16.81 1.09 2.50
N ASN A 78 17.60 0.03 2.33
CA ASN A 78 17.59 -0.81 1.12
C ASN A 78 16.78 -2.10 1.28
N ILE A 79 15.97 -2.18 2.35
CA ILE A 79 15.04 -3.30 2.54
C ILE A 79 13.79 -3.03 1.75
N ILE A 80 13.42 -4.02 0.95
CA ILE A 80 12.25 -3.99 0.08
C ILE A 80 11.22 -4.99 0.58
N THR A 81 9.95 -4.72 0.32
CA THR A 81 8.81 -5.56 0.70
C THR A 81 8.18 -6.22 -0.52
N SER A 82 7.85 -7.50 -0.41
CA SER A 82 7.10 -8.23 -1.46
C SER A 82 5.70 -7.67 -1.66
N GLY A 83 4.84 -7.63 -0.63
CA GLY A 83 3.46 -7.23 -0.80
C GLY A 83 3.32 -5.76 -1.18
N GLY A 84 4.11 -4.88 -0.54
CA GLY A 84 4.17 -3.47 -0.92
C GLY A 84 4.64 -3.26 -2.37
N SER A 85 5.55 -4.10 -2.86
CA SER A 85 5.95 -4.09 -4.28
C SER A 85 4.86 -4.60 -5.21
N GLY A 86 3.98 -5.50 -4.75
CA GLY A 86 2.75 -5.88 -5.46
C GLY A 86 1.84 -4.69 -5.74
N PHE A 87 1.69 -3.81 -4.75
CA PHE A 87 0.96 -2.55 -4.92
C PHE A 87 1.71 -1.61 -5.88
N GLY A 88 3.04 -1.53 -5.75
CA GLY A 88 3.90 -0.74 -6.62
C GLY A 88 3.79 -1.11 -8.11
N VAL A 89 3.77 -2.40 -8.46
CA VAL A 89 3.64 -2.83 -9.87
C VAL A 89 2.26 -2.50 -10.46
N MET A 90 1.18 -2.54 -9.66
CA MET A 90 -0.12 -1.99 -10.09
C MET A 90 -0.03 -0.48 -10.31
N GLY A 91 0.68 0.23 -9.43
CA GLY A 91 1.01 1.64 -9.59
C GLY A 91 1.70 1.92 -10.93
N LEU A 92 2.68 1.10 -11.35
CA LEU A 92 3.36 1.31 -12.64
C LEU A 92 2.40 1.22 -13.85
N ILE A 93 1.36 0.37 -13.79
CA ILE A 93 0.30 0.36 -14.82
C ILE A 93 -0.43 1.70 -14.84
N VAL A 94 -0.85 2.20 -13.66
CA VAL A 94 -1.52 3.50 -13.54
C VAL A 94 -0.61 4.63 -14.06
N ALA A 95 0.68 4.60 -13.77
CA ALA A 95 1.64 5.60 -14.22
C ALA A 95 1.75 5.65 -15.76
N MET A 96 1.73 4.50 -16.42
CA MET A 96 1.72 4.40 -17.89
C MET A 96 0.39 4.90 -18.47
N GLU A 97 -0.75 4.45 -17.93
CA GLU A 97 -2.09 4.86 -18.40
C GLU A 97 -2.33 6.37 -18.23
N ARG A 98 -1.86 6.93 -17.12
CA ARG A 98 -1.92 8.38 -16.83
C ARG A 98 -0.81 9.17 -17.52
N LYS A 99 0.13 8.51 -18.21
CA LYS A 99 1.28 9.14 -18.88
C LYS A 99 2.17 9.95 -17.93
N PHE A 100 2.26 9.54 -16.67
CA PHE A 100 3.26 10.06 -15.73
C PHE A 100 4.66 9.54 -16.08
N ILE A 101 4.73 8.37 -16.70
CA ILE A 101 5.89 7.82 -17.37
C ILE A 101 5.47 7.31 -18.76
N THR A 102 6.44 7.12 -19.64
CA THR A 102 6.19 6.45 -20.92
C THR A 102 5.98 4.94 -20.73
N ARG A 103 5.33 4.30 -21.70
CA ARG A 103 5.12 2.85 -21.70
C ARG A 103 6.44 2.07 -21.73
N GLU A 104 7.43 2.56 -22.46
CA GLU A 104 8.78 1.96 -22.51
C GLU A 104 9.49 2.07 -21.15
N GLU A 105 9.43 3.21 -20.47
CA GLU A 105 9.98 3.38 -19.13
C GLU A 105 9.31 2.49 -18.08
N GLY A 106 8.00 2.27 -18.21
CA GLY A 106 7.26 1.34 -17.36
C GLY A 106 7.63 -0.12 -17.63
N LEU A 107 7.73 -0.51 -18.91
CA LEU A 107 8.17 -1.84 -19.32
C LEU A 107 9.58 -2.15 -18.78
N GLN A 108 10.54 -1.25 -18.96
CA GLN A 108 11.91 -1.44 -18.47
C GLN A 108 11.99 -1.64 -16.95
N ARG A 109 11.16 -0.90 -16.19
CA ARG A 109 11.06 -1.06 -14.73
C ARG A 109 10.47 -2.42 -14.36
N LEU A 110 9.40 -2.83 -15.04
CA LEU A 110 8.75 -4.12 -14.78
C LEU A 110 9.63 -5.30 -15.20
N GLU A 111 10.41 -5.19 -16.27
CA GLU A 111 11.42 -6.20 -16.66
C GLU A 111 12.51 -6.38 -15.60
N LYS A 112 12.95 -5.27 -14.99
CA LYS A 112 13.92 -5.26 -13.90
C LYS A 112 13.36 -5.90 -12.64
N ILE A 113 12.13 -5.55 -12.26
CA ILE A 113 11.42 -6.17 -11.13
C ILE A 113 11.26 -7.68 -11.37
N ALA A 114 10.81 -8.09 -12.56
CA ALA A 114 10.68 -9.51 -12.90
C ALA A 114 12.03 -10.24 -12.80
N HIS A 115 13.13 -9.61 -13.25
CA HIS A 115 14.46 -10.21 -13.15
C HIS A 115 14.91 -10.38 -11.69
N PHE A 116 14.64 -9.39 -10.85
CA PHE A 116 14.90 -9.51 -9.41
C PHE A 116 14.11 -10.67 -8.80
N LEU A 117 12.80 -10.76 -9.07
CA LEU A 117 11.93 -11.80 -8.53
C LEU A 117 12.30 -13.22 -9.00
N GLU A 118 12.86 -13.36 -10.20
CA GLU A 118 13.37 -14.63 -10.75
C GLU A 118 14.64 -15.12 -10.04
N THR A 119 15.42 -14.20 -9.46
CA THR A 119 16.76 -14.49 -8.92
C THR A 119 16.86 -14.36 -7.39
N ALA A 120 15.93 -13.64 -6.77
CA ALA A 120 15.83 -13.49 -5.32
C ALA A 120 15.46 -14.80 -4.61
N ASP A 121 15.74 -14.88 -3.32
CA ASP A 121 15.40 -16.03 -2.49
C ASP A 121 13.89 -16.31 -2.54
N ARG A 122 13.57 -17.58 -2.79
CA ARG A 122 12.22 -18.15 -2.82
C ARG A 122 12.18 -19.46 -2.05
N PHE A 123 11.03 -19.77 -1.49
CA PHE A 123 10.79 -20.95 -0.67
C PHE A 123 9.48 -21.59 -1.11
N HIS A 124 9.54 -22.75 -1.77
CA HIS A 124 8.37 -23.36 -2.41
C HIS A 124 7.66 -22.39 -3.37
N GLY A 125 8.46 -21.69 -4.17
CA GLY A 125 8.01 -20.65 -5.11
C GLY A 125 7.49 -19.35 -4.50
N ALA A 126 7.14 -19.34 -3.21
CA ALA A 126 6.72 -18.16 -2.49
C ALA A 126 7.93 -17.31 -2.05
N TRP A 127 7.68 -16.02 -1.88
CA TRP A 127 8.67 -15.03 -1.51
C TRP A 127 8.61 -14.72 0.00
N PRO A 128 9.75 -14.32 0.61
CA PRO A 128 9.73 -13.75 1.96
C PRO A 128 9.06 -12.39 1.98
N HIS A 129 8.65 -11.96 3.17
CA HIS A 129 8.16 -10.60 3.41
C HIS A 129 9.18 -9.53 2.97
N TRP A 130 10.44 -9.71 3.37
CA TRP A 130 11.52 -8.76 3.10
C TRP A 130 12.73 -9.39 2.44
N TRP A 131 13.36 -8.60 1.57
CA TRP A 131 14.72 -8.83 1.09
C TRP A 131 15.60 -7.62 1.35
N ASN A 132 16.91 -7.86 1.39
CA ASN A 132 17.86 -6.84 0.98
C ASN A 132 17.75 -6.67 -0.57
N GLY A 133 17.35 -5.47 -1.02
CA GLY A 133 17.09 -5.18 -2.43
C GLY A 133 18.33 -5.21 -3.34
N GLU A 134 19.53 -5.08 -2.77
CA GLU A 134 20.80 -5.12 -3.52
C GLU A 134 21.23 -6.55 -3.84
N THR A 135 20.79 -7.52 -3.03
CA THR A 135 21.30 -8.90 -3.07
C THR A 135 20.24 -9.95 -3.38
N GLY A 136 18.95 -9.62 -3.22
CA GLY A 136 17.87 -10.61 -3.34
C GLY A 136 17.82 -11.61 -2.18
N LYS A 137 18.59 -11.39 -1.10
CA LYS A 137 18.62 -12.27 0.06
C LYS A 137 17.56 -11.92 1.08
N VAL A 138 16.91 -12.94 1.63
CA VAL A 138 15.88 -12.76 2.66
C VAL A 138 16.45 -11.96 3.83
N LYS A 139 15.73 -10.91 4.23
CA LYS A 139 15.92 -10.28 5.54
C LYS A 139 14.83 -10.81 6.46
N PRO A 140 15.17 -11.58 7.51
CA PRO A 140 14.17 -12.10 8.42
C PRO A 140 13.33 -10.96 9.04
N PHE A 141 12.00 -11.08 8.97
CA PHE A 141 11.08 -10.15 9.63
C PHE A 141 11.07 -10.37 11.15
N SER A 142 11.30 -11.61 11.56
CA SER A 142 11.56 -12.00 12.95
C SER A 142 12.50 -13.21 12.99
N LYS A 143 12.88 -13.67 14.19
CA LYS A 143 13.79 -14.82 14.35
C LYS A 143 13.35 -16.07 13.58
N LYS A 144 12.05 -16.37 13.54
CA LYS A 144 11.49 -17.57 12.89
C LYS A 144 10.85 -17.29 11.54
N ASP A 145 10.74 -16.01 11.18
CA ASP A 145 10.16 -15.56 9.93
C ASP A 145 11.27 -15.15 8.98
N ASN A 146 11.97 -16.17 8.47
CA ASN A 146 13.13 -16.07 7.59
C ASN A 146 12.96 -16.90 6.30
N GLY A 147 11.72 -17.25 5.97
CA GLY A 147 11.36 -18.06 4.81
C GLY A 147 10.24 -17.41 4.01
N ALA A 148 9.32 -18.21 3.49
CA ALA A 148 8.17 -17.70 2.74
C ALA A 148 7.14 -17.01 3.64
N ASP A 149 6.59 -15.93 3.11
CA ASP A 149 5.35 -15.29 3.55
C ASP A 149 4.33 -15.40 2.40
N LEU A 150 3.32 -16.26 2.58
CA LEU A 150 2.32 -16.54 1.53
C LEU A 150 1.33 -15.39 1.34
N VAL A 151 1.08 -14.59 2.39
CA VAL A 151 0.16 -13.44 2.31
C VAL A 151 0.81 -12.35 1.46
N GLU A 152 2.06 -12.01 1.76
CA GLU A 152 2.83 -11.03 1.00
C GLU A 152 3.09 -11.49 -0.44
N THR A 153 3.36 -12.79 -0.63
CA THR A 153 3.43 -13.41 -1.97
C THR A 153 2.13 -13.22 -2.74
N SER A 154 0.98 -13.33 -2.06
CA SER A 154 -0.34 -13.17 -2.66
C SER A 154 -0.61 -11.72 -3.07
N TYR A 155 -0.16 -10.74 -2.29
CA TYR A 155 -0.23 -9.33 -2.68
C TYR A 155 0.65 -9.02 -3.90
N MET A 156 1.88 -9.56 -3.94
CA MET A 156 2.74 -9.48 -5.12
C MET A 156 2.07 -10.12 -6.35
N MET A 157 1.55 -11.34 -6.22
CA MET A 157 0.89 -12.05 -7.31
C MET A 157 -0.35 -11.35 -7.82
N GLN A 158 -1.16 -10.75 -6.94
CA GLN A 158 -2.29 -9.93 -7.34
C GLN A 158 -1.85 -8.82 -8.31
N GLY A 159 -0.74 -8.13 -8.00
CA GLY A 159 -0.19 -7.07 -8.85
C GLY A 159 0.42 -7.58 -10.15
N LEU A 160 1.21 -8.65 -10.09
CA LEU A 160 1.85 -9.24 -11.27
C LEU A 160 0.82 -9.80 -12.26
N LEU A 161 -0.27 -10.40 -11.79
CA LEU A 161 -1.33 -10.87 -12.67
C LEU A 161 -2.01 -9.70 -13.41
N CYS A 162 -2.18 -8.53 -12.78
CA CYS A 162 -2.61 -7.33 -13.49
C CYS A 162 -1.61 -6.92 -14.58
N VAL A 163 -0.30 -6.94 -14.30
CA VAL A 163 0.75 -6.63 -15.28
C VAL A 163 0.72 -7.63 -16.44
N ARG A 164 0.56 -8.93 -16.13
CA ARG A 164 0.44 -9.99 -17.14
C ARG A 164 -0.70 -9.69 -18.09
N GLN A 165 -1.90 -9.43 -17.57
CA GLN A 165 -3.06 -9.11 -18.41
C GLN A 165 -2.89 -7.81 -19.20
N TYR A 166 -2.24 -6.79 -18.61
CA TYR A 166 -2.00 -5.51 -19.28
C TYR A 166 -1.07 -5.64 -20.51
N PHE A 167 -0.15 -6.61 -20.49
CA PHE A 167 0.84 -6.83 -21.55
C PHE A 167 0.60 -8.07 -22.43
N GLU A 168 -0.37 -8.92 -22.12
CA GLU A 168 -0.58 -10.21 -22.84
C GLU A 168 -0.81 -10.05 -24.35
N ASN A 169 -1.43 -8.94 -24.77
CA ASN A 169 -1.73 -8.62 -26.17
C ASN A 169 -0.82 -7.52 -26.74
N GLY A 170 0.28 -7.22 -26.04
CA GLY A 170 1.23 -6.18 -26.38
C GLY A 170 2.19 -6.53 -27.52
N ASN A 171 3.29 -5.77 -27.61
CA ASN A 171 4.41 -6.08 -28.49
C ASN A 171 5.22 -7.30 -27.99
N ASP A 172 6.23 -7.74 -28.74
CA ASP A 172 6.98 -8.96 -28.41
C ASP A 172 7.71 -8.89 -27.06
N LYS A 173 8.24 -7.72 -26.65
CA LYS A 173 8.88 -7.55 -25.33
C LYS A 173 7.85 -7.61 -24.20
N GLU A 174 6.70 -6.96 -24.40
CA GLU A 174 5.59 -6.97 -23.43
C GLU A 174 5.05 -8.39 -23.22
N LYS A 175 4.86 -9.14 -24.30
CA LYS A 175 4.47 -10.56 -24.25
C LYS A 175 5.52 -11.41 -23.57
N ALA A 176 6.81 -11.15 -23.81
CA ALA A 176 7.89 -11.86 -23.13
C ALA A 176 7.86 -11.62 -21.61
N LEU A 177 7.64 -10.37 -21.17
CA LEU A 177 7.45 -10.05 -19.76
C LEU A 177 6.20 -10.74 -19.18
N ALA A 178 5.07 -10.71 -19.88
CA ALA A 178 3.85 -11.39 -19.44
C ALA A 178 4.09 -12.91 -19.28
N GLN A 179 4.85 -13.53 -20.18
CA GLN A 179 5.20 -14.95 -20.07
C GLN A 179 6.13 -15.24 -18.89
N ARG A 180 7.12 -14.38 -18.60
CA ARG A 180 7.99 -14.50 -17.41
C ARG A 180 7.17 -14.45 -16.12
N ILE A 181 6.25 -13.50 -16.02
CA ILE A 181 5.30 -13.41 -14.91
C ILE A 181 4.43 -14.67 -14.81
N ASN A 182 3.95 -15.19 -15.93
CA ASN A 182 3.16 -16.40 -15.95
C ASN A 182 3.93 -17.63 -15.44
N ASN A 183 5.25 -17.68 -15.66
CA ASN A 183 6.11 -18.73 -15.11
C ASN A 183 6.24 -18.56 -13.59
N LEU A 184 6.55 -17.36 -13.10
CA LEU A 184 6.58 -17.08 -11.65
C LEU A 184 5.26 -17.46 -10.96
N TRP A 185 4.12 -17.11 -11.56
CA TRP A 185 2.79 -17.48 -11.07
C TRP A 185 2.61 -18.99 -10.92
N LYS A 186 3.02 -19.76 -11.93
CA LYS A 186 2.91 -21.22 -11.93
C LYS A 186 3.86 -21.90 -10.95
N GLU A 187 4.91 -21.22 -10.52
CA GLU A 187 5.90 -21.76 -9.60
C GLU A 187 5.51 -21.60 -8.13
N VAL A 188 4.51 -20.77 -7.79
CA VAL A 188 4.07 -20.61 -6.38
C VAL A 188 3.30 -21.85 -5.92
N GLU A 189 3.87 -22.60 -4.98
CA GLU A 189 3.33 -23.86 -4.46
C GLU A 189 2.28 -23.63 -3.36
N PHE A 190 1.13 -23.01 -3.65
CA PHE A 190 0.11 -22.73 -2.62
C PHE A 190 -0.33 -23.98 -1.83
N ASP A 191 -0.34 -25.15 -2.48
CA ASP A 191 -0.70 -26.41 -1.84
C ASP A 191 0.32 -26.91 -0.80
N TRP A 192 1.61 -26.54 -0.93
CA TRP A 192 2.63 -26.79 0.09
C TRP A 192 2.24 -26.15 1.43
N PHE A 193 1.74 -24.92 1.39
CA PHE A 193 1.35 -24.13 2.56
C PHE A 193 0.10 -24.63 3.28
N ARG A 194 -0.50 -25.71 2.80
CA ARG A 194 -1.54 -26.43 3.54
C ARG A 194 -1.01 -27.16 4.76
N ASN A 195 0.28 -27.54 4.75
CA ASN A 195 0.86 -28.43 5.76
C ASN A 195 -0.04 -29.68 6.00
N GLY A 196 -0.55 -30.26 4.91
CA GLY A 196 -1.45 -31.43 4.93
C GLY A 196 -2.86 -31.17 5.49
N LYS A 197 -3.31 -29.92 5.65
CA LYS A 197 -4.59 -29.55 6.27
C LYS A 197 -5.52 -28.78 5.32
N ASN A 198 -6.77 -28.61 5.76
CA ASN A 198 -7.76 -27.76 5.09
C ASN A 198 -7.67 -26.31 5.58
N VAL A 199 -6.48 -25.71 5.50
CA VAL A 199 -6.20 -24.31 5.84
C VAL A 199 -4.86 -23.92 5.21
N LEU A 200 -4.65 -22.64 4.88
CA LEU A 200 -3.34 -22.13 4.49
C LEU A 200 -2.60 -21.57 5.70
N TYR A 201 -1.33 -21.91 5.81
CA TYR A 201 -0.40 -21.30 6.76
C TYR A 201 0.26 -20.08 6.13
N TRP A 202 0.39 -19.03 6.94
CA TRP A 202 0.99 -17.77 6.51
C TRP A 202 2.47 -17.95 6.17
N HIS A 203 3.22 -18.70 6.98
CA HIS A 203 4.67 -18.79 6.89
C HIS A 203 5.16 -20.23 6.76
N TRP A 204 6.30 -20.38 6.09
CA TRP A 204 7.13 -21.58 6.12
C TRP A 204 8.62 -21.19 6.08
N SER A 205 9.46 -21.86 6.84
CA SER A 205 10.90 -21.59 6.90
C SER A 205 11.74 -22.85 6.59
N PRO A 206 12.88 -22.74 5.88
CA PRO A 206 13.81 -23.85 5.74
C PRO A 206 14.46 -24.26 7.07
N ASP A 207 14.64 -23.33 8.01
CA ASP A 207 15.30 -23.58 9.29
C ASP A 207 14.32 -23.93 10.42
N TYR A 208 13.09 -23.44 10.32
CA TYR A 208 12.08 -23.52 11.37
C TYR A 208 10.79 -24.22 10.94
N GLU A 209 10.69 -24.63 9.67
CA GLU A 209 9.52 -25.28 9.07
C GLU A 209 8.23 -24.50 9.39
N TRP A 210 7.30 -25.13 10.11
CA TRP A 210 5.99 -24.59 10.47
C TRP A 210 5.95 -23.94 11.86
N GLN A 211 7.09 -23.65 12.51
CA GLN A 211 7.11 -23.17 13.89
C GLN A 211 6.50 -21.78 14.10
N MET A 212 6.36 -20.96 13.04
CA MET A 212 5.53 -19.75 13.11
C MET A 212 4.05 -20.08 13.40
N ASN A 213 3.60 -21.27 12.96
CA ASN A 213 2.32 -21.89 13.29
C ASN A 213 1.12 -20.94 13.21
N PHE A 214 1.02 -20.23 12.09
CA PHE A 214 -0.05 -19.27 11.86
C PHE A 214 -0.98 -19.75 10.74
N PRO A 215 -1.98 -20.59 11.04
CA PRO A 215 -3.05 -20.91 10.10
C PRO A 215 -3.95 -19.67 9.90
N VAL A 216 -4.11 -19.22 8.65
CA VAL A 216 -4.83 -17.98 8.33
C VAL A 216 -6.33 -18.23 8.33
N ARG A 217 -7.07 -17.53 9.19
CA ARG A 217 -8.52 -17.64 9.34
C ARG A 217 -9.19 -16.30 9.07
N GLY A 218 -10.36 -16.33 8.46
CA GLY A 218 -11.11 -15.12 8.13
C GLY A 218 -11.98 -14.62 9.29
N TYR A 219 -12.46 -13.39 9.24
CA TYR A 219 -12.17 -12.38 8.21
C TYR A 219 -11.00 -11.49 8.63
N ASN A 220 -10.06 -11.30 7.69
CA ASN A 220 -8.94 -10.37 7.79
C ASN A 220 -8.49 -9.89 6.39
N GLU A 221 -7.31 -9.29 6.27
CA GLU A 221 -6.72 -8.76 5.02
C GLU A 221 -6.33 -9.83 3.97
N CYS A 222 -6.41 -11.12 4.30
CA CYS A 222 -5.76 -12.20 3.55
C CYS A 222 -6.69 -12.93 2.55
N LEU A 223 -7.88 -12.41 2.25
CA LEU A 223 -8.84 -13.08 1.35
C LEU A 223 -8.20 -13.46 -0.01
N ILE A 224 -7.43 -12.56 -0.61
CA ILE A 224 -6.82 -12.76 -1.92
C ILE A 224 -5.86 -13.97 -1.96
N MET A 225 -5.24 -14.32 -0.83
CA MET A 225 -4.38 -15.50 -0.72
C MET A 225 -5.17 -16.78 -1.01
N TYR A 226 -6.37 -16.91 -0.44
CA TYR A 226 -7.23 -18.07 -0.70
C TYR A 226 -7.80 -18.08 -2.12
N VAL A 227 -8.16 -16.91 -2.66
CA VAL A 227 -8.64 -16.78 -4.05
C VAL A 227 -7.55 -17.19 -5.04
N LEU A 228 -6.31 -16.71 -4.85
CA LEU A 228 -5.17 -17.08 -5.69
C LEU A 228 -4.82 -18.55 -5.54
N ALA A 229 -4.78 -19.08 -4.30
CA ALA A 229 -4.53 -20.49 -4.07
C ALA A 229 -5.54 -21.41 -4.80
N ALA A 230 -6.83 -21.04 -4.82
CA ALA A 230 -7.84 -21.78 -5.58
C ALA A 230 -7.71 -21.59 -7.10
N SER A 231 -7.09 -20.49 -7.55
CA SER A 231 -6.92 -20.13 -8.96
C SER A 231 -5.62 -20.66 -9.59
N SER A 232 -4.70 -21.19 -8.78
CA SER A 232 -3.40 -21.69 -9.27
C SER A 232 -3.58 -22.84 -10.26
N PRO A 233 -3.00 -22.78 -11.47
CA PRO A 233 -3.16 -23.82 -12.49
C PRO A 233 -2.24 -25.03 -12.25
N THR A 234 -1.28 -24.94 -11.32
CA THR A 234 -0.24 -25.94 -11.06
C THR A 234 -0.26 -26.44 -9.63
N HIS A 235 -0.56 -25.55 -8.68
CA HIS A 235 -0.51 -25.80 -7.25
C HIS A 235 -1.81 -25.35 -6.57
N ALA A 236 -2.95 -25.68 -7.18
CA ALA A 236 -4.26 -25.31 -6.66
C ALA A 236 -4.58 -26.03 -5.35
N VAL A 237 -5.29 -25.33 -4.46
CA VAL A 237 -5.88 -25.93 -3.27
C VAL A 237 -7.35 -26.28 -3.51
N PRO A 238 -7.86 -27.37 -2.91
CA PRO A 238 -9.25 -27.75 -3.08
C PRO A 238 -10.17 -26.84 -2.25
N ALA A 239 -11.45 -26.75 -2.60
CA ALA A 239 -12.39 -25.76 -2.06
C ALA A 239 -12.57 -25.87 -0.54
N GLU A 240 -12.42 -27.06 0.05
CA GLU A 240 -12.46 -27.28 1.49
C GLU A 240 -11.38 -26.48 2.24
N VAL A 241 -10.24 -26.16 1.62
CA VAL A 241 -9.24 -25.28 2.23
C VAL A 241 -9.81 -23.88 2.48
N TYR A 242 -10.66 -23.37 1.58
CA TYR A 242 -11.38 -22.11 1.81
C TYR A 242 -12.52 -22.29 2.82
N HIS A 243 -13.37 -23.31 2.63
CA HIS A 243 -14.58 -23.47 3.44
C HIS A 243 -14.30 -23.87 4.89
N GLU A 244 -13.36 -24.77 5.14
CA GLU A 244 -12.99 -25.23 6.48
C GLU A 244 -11.84 -24.40 7.07
N GLY A 245 -10.97 -23.87 6.21
CA GLY A 245 -9.83 -23.03 6.55
C GLY A 245 -10.24 -21.59 6.82
N TRP A 246 -10.32 -20.81 5.74
CA TRP A 246 -10.68 -19.40 5.80
C TRP A 246 -12.02 -19.14 6.49
N ALA A 247 -13.08 -19.82 6.04
CA ALA A 247 -14.43 -19.56 6.50
C ALA A 247 -14.83 -20.32 7.77
N GLU A 248 -13.93 -21.14 8.31
CA GLU A 248 -14.10 -21.92 9.54
C GLU A 248 -15.42 -22.70 9.59
N SER A 249 -15.76 -23.36 8.49
CA SER A 249 -17.01 -24.11 8.29
C SER A 249 -18.27 -23.26 8.57
N GLY A 250 -18.23 -21.98 8.17
CA GLY A 250 -19.33 -21.04 8.30
C GLY A 250 -19.26 -20.13 9.54
N LYS A 251 -18.32 -20.35 10.47
CA LYS A 251 -18.14 -19.48 11.64
C LYS A 251 -17.66 -18.07 11.29
N ILE A 252 -17.15 -17.88 10.07
CA ILE A 252 -16.85 -16.54 9.55
C ILE A 252 -18.10 -15.66 9.45
N LYS A 253 -19.32 -16.23 9.39
CA LYS A 253 -20.56 -15.43 9.43
C LYS A 253 -20.90 -15.07 10.86
N PHE A 254 -20.88 -13.79 11.17
CA PHE A 254 -21.25 -13.24 12.46
C PHE A 254 -21.96 -11.90 12.29
N PRO A 255 -23.27 -11.92 11.94
CA PRO A 255 -24.02 -10.69 11.73
C PRO A 255 -24.10 -9.86 13.01
N HIS A 256 -23.62 -8.62 12.97
CA HIS A 256 -23.66 -7.70 14.10
C HIS A 256 -23.74 -6.24 13.65
N LEU A 257 -24.21 -5.38 14.55
CA LEU A 257 -24.23 -3.93 14.33
C LEU A 257 -23.01 -3.28 15.00
N ALA A 258 -22.33 -2.41 14.27
CA ALA A 258 -21.27 -1.55 14.79
C ALA A 258 -21.54 -0.11 14.35
N LEU A 259 -21.66 0.81 15.31
CA LEU A 259 -21.94 2.24 15.08
C LEU A 259 -23.10 2.51 14.09
N GLY A 260 -24.14 1.66 14.08
CA GLY A 260 -25.32 1.80 13.23
C GLY A 260 -25.21 1.15 11.84
N TYR A 261 -24.09 0.50 11.52
CA TYR A 261 -23.88 -0.23 10.27
C TYR A 261 -23.85 -1.74 10.51
N GLN A 262 -24.40 -2.50 9.58
CA GLN A 262 -24.45 -3.97 9.63
C GLN A 262 -23.17 -4.56 9.05
N LEU A 263 -22.50 -5.42 9.81
CA LEU A 263 -21.42 -6.28 9.33
C LEU A 263 -21.92 -7.73 9.35
N GLU A 264 -21.51 -8.53 8.36
CA GLU A 264 -21.90 -9.94 8.23
C GLU A 264 -20.79 -10.88 8.67
N LEU A 265 -19.55 -10.41 8.78
CA LEU A 265 -18.38 -11.24 9.04
C LEU A 265 -17.86 -11.14 10.49
N HIS A 266 -17.29 -12.25 10.97
CA HIS A 266 -16.46 -12.31 12.16
C HIS A 266 -15.07 -11.79 11.82
N TYR A 267 -14.67 -10.67 12.42
CA TYR A 267 -13.35 -10.08 12.24
C TYR A 267 -12.37 -10.69 13.25
N GLN A 268 -11.23 -11.19 12.77
CA GLN A 268 -10.20 -11.77 13.63
C GLN A 268 -9.75 -10.79 14.73
N GLY A 269 -9.59 -11.29 15.94
CA GLY A 269 -9.27 -10.47 17.13
C GLY A 269 -10.48 -9.78 17.78
N ASN A 270 -11.70 -9.96 17.26
CA ASN A 270 -12.95 -9.39 17.80
C ASN A 270 -12.87 -7.88 18.09
N PRO A 271 -12.43 -7.04 17.14
CA PRO A 271 -12.37 -5.60 17.36
C PRO A 271 -13.79 -5.01 17.53
N PRO A 272 -13.99 -4.08 18.48
CA PRO A 272 -15.33 -3.65 18.88
C PRO A 272 -16.10 -2.84 17.83
N ASN A 273 -15.41 -2.20 16.88
CA ASN A 273 -16.01 -1.33 15.85
C ASN A 273 -15.43 -1.63 14.46
N GLY A 274 -15.31 -2.91 14.10
CA GLY A 274 -14.63 -3.32 12.88
C GLY A 274 -13.11 -3.25 12.99
N ALA A 275 -12.42 -3.87 12.03
CA ALA A 275 -10.97 -4.01 12.02
C ALA A 275 -10.26 -2.81 11.36
N PRO A 276 -8.90 -2.73 11.43
CA PRO A 276 -8.14 -1.74 10.69
C PRO A 276 -8.57 -1.64 9.21
N LEU A 277 -8.66 -0.41 8.70
CA LEU A 277 -9.37 -0.14 7.45
C LEU A 277 -8.72 -0.78 6.21
N PHE A 278 -7.42 -1.09 6.27
CA PHE A 278 -6.71 -1.75 5.17
C PHE A 278 -7.23 -3.17 4.86
N TRP A 279 -7.95 -3.81 5.80
CA TRP A 279 -8.62 -5.10 5.55
C TRP A 279 -9.71 -5.02 4.48
N SER A 280 -10.29 -3.83 4.27
CA SER A 280 -11.22 -3.54 3.16
C SER A 280 -10.51 -3.15 1.85
N GLN A 281 -9.17 -3.21 1.79
CA GLN A 281 -8.38 -2.61 0.71
C GLN A 281 -7.45 -3.62 0.03
N TYR A 282 -6.51 -4.25 0.77
CA TYR A 282 -5.37 -4.97 0.16
C TYR A 282 -5.79 -6.14 -0.73
N SER A 283 -6.76 -6.94 -0.27
CA SER A 283 -7.30 -8.05 -1.06
C SER A 283 -8.18 -7.62 -2.23
N TYR A 284 -8.48 -6.32 -2.38
CA TYR A 284 -9.47 -5.78 -3.32
C TYR A 284 -8.88 -4.78 -4.31
N LEU A 285 -7.55 -4.73 -4.45
CA LEU A 285 -6.89 -3.84 -5.41
C LEU A 285 -7.05 -4.35 -6.85
N GLY A 286 -6.98 -5.68 -7.03
CA GLY A 286 -7.26 -6.36 -8.29
C GLY A 286 -8.58 -7.16 -8.28
N LEU A 287 -8.93 -7.78 -7.14
CA LEU A 287 -10.21 -8.46 -6.98
C LEU A 287 -11.33 -7.44 -6.78
N ASP A 288 -12.16 -7.25 -7.81
CA ASP A 288 -13.23 -6.25 -7.76
C ASP A 288 -14.34 -6.65 -6.78
N PRO A 289 -14.55 -5.91 -5.67
CA PRO A 289 -15.60 -6.23 -4.70
C PRO A 289 -17.01 -5.90 -5.22
N ARG A 290 -17.15 -5.10 -6.29
CA ARG A 290 -18.46 -4.61 -6.77
C ARG A 290 -19.27 -5.77 -7.34
N GLY A 291 -20.35 -6.14 -6.64
CA GLY A 291 -21.18 -7.28 -7.01
C GLY A 291 -20.55 -8.64 -6.68
N LEU A 292 -19.37 -8.67 -6.06
CA LEU A 292 -18.73 -9.90 -5.58
C LEU A 292 -19.47 -10.40 -4.35
N LYS A 293 -19.96 -11.64 -4.43
CA LYS A 293 -20.65 -12.33 -3.34
C LYS A 293 -20.30 -13.80 -3.33
N ASP A 294 -20.30 -14.38 -2.15
CA ASP A 294 -20.34 -15.83 -1.96
C ASP A 294 -21.39 -16.19 -0.91
N GLN A 295 -21.39 -17.43 -0.42
CA GLN A 295 -22.31 -17.89 0.62
C GLN A 295 -22.14 -17.19 1.98
N TYR A 296 -21.01 -16.51 2.20
CA TYR A 296 -20.65 -15.88 3.46
C TYR A 296 -21.05 -14.40 3.49
N THR A 297 -20.77 -13.62 2.44
CA THR A 297 -21.11 -12.19 2.43
C THR A 297 -21.26 -11.56 1.04
N ASP A 298 -21.74 -10.32 1.05
CA ASP A 298 -21.63 -9.34 -0.04
C ASP A 298 -20.42 -8.43 0.27
N TYR A 299 -19.32 -8.62 -0.46
CA TYR A 299 -18.03 -7.99 -0.15
C TYR A 299 -18.04 -6.47 -0.37
N TRP A 300 -18.79 -5.96 -1.35
CA TRP A 300 -18.94 -4.51 -1.54
C TRP A 300 -19.62 -3.87 -0.34
N LYS A 301 -20.71 -4.47 0.12
CA LYS A 301 -21.48 -3.97 1.26
C LYS A 301 -20.66 -4.05 2.55
N GLU A 302 -19.97 -5.17 2.78
CA GLU A 302 -19.13 -5.36 3.96
C GLU A 302 -18.01 -4.31 4.02
N ASN A 303 -17.26 -4.13 2.92
CA ASN A 303 -16.16 -3.18 2.86
C ASN A 303 -16.63 -1.72 2.99
N THR A 304 -17.77 -1.39 2.37
CA THR A 304 -18.38 -0.06 2.48
C THR A 304 -18.77 0.23 3.92
N ASN A 305 -19.40 -0.73 4.60
CA ASN A 305 -19.81 -0.57 5.98
C ASN A 305 -18.61 -0.48 6.93
N GLN A 306 -17.55 -1.27 6.74
CA GLN A 306 -16.31 -1.12 7.51
C GLN A 306 -15.73 0.29 7.38
N THR A 307 -15.74 0.87 6.16
CA THR A 307 -15.29 2.25 5.92
C THR A 307 -16.16 3.28 6.64
N LEU A 308 -17.48 3.12 6.59
CA LEU A 308 -18.41 4.03 7.26
C LEU A 308 -18.31 3.95 8.79
N ILE A 309 -18.02 2.78 9.35
CA ILE A 309 -17.78 2.60 10.79
C ILE A 309 -16.49 3.32 11.20
N ASN A 310 -15.39 3.15 10.45
CA ASN A 310 -14.14 3.88 10.71
C ASN A 310 -14.38 5.41 10.68
N TYR A 311 -15.01 5.92 9.62
CA TYR A 311 -15.40 7.33 9.51
C TYR A 311 -16.21 7.79 10.73
N THR A 312 -17.24 7.03 11.11
CA THR A 312 -18.16 7.39 12.19
C THR A 312 -17.44 7.45 13.54
N TRP A 313 -16.53 6.51 13.81
CA TRP A 313 -15.72 6.54 15.02
C TRP A 313 -14.85 7.79 15.09
N CYS A 314 -14.15 8.14 14.01
CA CYS A 314 -13.31 9.33 13.94
C CYS A 314 -14.13 10.62 14.11
N VAL A 315 -15.33 10.69 13.50
CA VAL A 315 -16.23 11.85 13.64
C VAL A 315 -16.77 11.98 15.07
N ASN A 316 -17.15 10.88 15.70
CA ASN A 316 -17.61 10.87 17.09
C ASN A 316 -16.49 11.24 18.06
N ASN A 317 -15.24 10.90 17.70
CA ASN A 317 -14.02 11.23 18.44
C ASN A 317 -14.15 11.04 19.97
N PRO A 318 -14.52 9.83 20.44
CA PRO A 318 -14.82 9.61 21.86
C PRO A 318 -13.60 9.81 22.77
N LYS A 319 -12.40 9.68 22.21
CA LYS A 319 -11.12 9.95 22.89
C LYS A 319 -10.66 11.40 22.81
N LYS A 320 -11.43 12.28 22.13
CA LYS A 320 -11.17 13.72 22.01
C LYS A 320 -9.77 14.05 21.45
N TYR A 321 -9.30 13.26 20.48
CA TYR A 321 -8.06 13.56 19.78
C TYR A 321 -8.18 14.86 19.01
N LYS A 322 -7.11 15.67 19.01
CA LYS A 322 -7.07 16.93 18.26
C LYS A 322 -7.19 16.64 16.76
N GLY A 323 -8.09 17.34 16.09
CA GLY A 323 -8.21 17.35 14.63
C GLY A 323 -9.08 16.25 14.03
N TYR A 324 -9.51 15.24 14.79
CA TYR A 324 -10.44 14.22 14.31
C TYR A 324 -11.82 14.81 14.02
N GLY A 325 -12.41 14.47 12.88
CA GLY A 325 -13.73 14.96 12.46
C GLY A 325 -14.06 14.61 11.01
N LYS A 326 -15.13 15.22 10.47
CA LYS A 326 -15.68 14.91 9.13
C LYS A 326 -14.69 15.05 7.98
N ASN A 327 -13.65 15.88 8.16
CA ASN A 327 -12.64 16.20 7.15
C ASN A 327 -11.25 15.60 7.48
N ASN A 328 -11.14 14.81 8.55
CA ASN A 328 -9.87 14.20 8.99
C ASN A 328 -10.17 12.93 9.81
N TRP A 329 -10.14 11.81 9.12
CA TRP A 329 -10.52 10.46 9.58
C TRP A 329 -9.70 9.42 8.81
N GLY A 330 -9.74 8.16 9.24
CA GLY A 330 -8.97 7.07 8.66
C GLY A 330 -8.13 6.38 9.72
#